data_AF-X1L6J2-F1
#
_entry.id   AF-X1L6J2-F1
#
_cell.length_a   1.000
_cell.length_b   1.000
_cell.length_c   1.000
_cell.angle_alpha   90.00
_cell.angle_beta   90.00
_cell.angle_gamma   90.00
#
_symmetry.space_group_name_H-M   'P 1'
#
loop_
_entity.id
_entity.type
_entity.pdbx_description
1 polymer ?
#
loop_
_entity_poly.entity_id
_entity_poly.type
_entity_poly.pdbx_seq_one_letter_code
_entity_poly.pdbx_strand_id
1 'polypeptide(L)'
;MSFISKKSKKEEKTTEKPAKKKVIRCKYCGADGFSTGWDLARHSKECEPAIKARAEKKLKEKPKKEEKPKEEQVPPREKKEERPSVFKKPKTPSEILEGVCEEHQLNTKFIDLVVKRSERVGGIHPVDFRRMLAELDSGIGKAKAEADYIADDYYYALQQSQKNAEEAGYRMTYPLDIHGEAREEHGYRRPFSESRRDEPPYERDRYYPP
;
A
#
# COMPACT_ATOMS: atom_id res chain seq x y z
N MET A 1 -3.33 52.84 -41.01
CA MET A 1 -2.98 53.72 -39.88
C MET A 1 -1.78 53.10 -39.17
N SER A 2 -0.64 53.78 -39.24
CA SER A 2 0.68 53.29 -38.79
C SER A 2 0.98 53.81 -37.39
N PHE A 3 1.27 52.93 -36.43
CA PHE A 3 1.83 53.32 -35.14
C PHE A 3 3.15 52.59 -34.89
N ILE A 4 4.24 53.31 -35.16
CA ILE A 4 5.62 52.92 -34.86
C ILE A 4 5.94 53.43 -33.45
N SER A 5 5.99 52.53 -32.47
CA SER A 5 6.35 52.88 -31.09
C SER A 5 7.83 52.58 -30.85
N LYS A 6 8.68 53.60 -30.97
CA LYS A 6 10.11 53.55 -30.63
C LYS A 6 10.27 53.51 -29.10
N LYS A 7 10.59 52.34 -28.53
CA LYS A 7 11.06 52.23 -27.14
C LYS A 7 12.59 52.27 -27.13
N SER A 8 13.11 53.35 -26.55
CA SER A 8 14.52 53.60 -26.25
C SER A 8 15.10 52.55 -25.31
N LYS A 9 16.12 51.82 -25.79
CA LYS A 9 17.00 50.96 -24.99
C LYS A 9 17.89 51.84 -24.11
N LYS A 10 17.71 51.73 -22.79
CA LYS A 10 18.60 52.32 -21.79
C LYS A 10 19.68 51.26 -21.48
N GLU A 11 20.91 51.51 -21.90
CA GLU A 11 22.05 50.63 -21.64
C GLU A 11 22.49 50.79 -20.18
N GLU A 12 22.16 49.82 -19.34
CA GLU A 12 22.69 49.70 -17.99
C GLU A 12 24.08 49.05 -18.03
N LYS A 13 25.08 49.86 -17.72
CA LYS A 13 26.49 49.46 -17.63
C LYS A 13 26.72 48.80 -16.26
N THR A 14 26.49 47.50 -16.17
CA THR A 14 26.78 46.71 -14.96
C THR A 14 28.29 46.46 -14.86
N THR A 15 28.97 47.15 -13.95
CA THR A 15 30.34 46.84 -13.54
C THR A 15 30.34 45.61 -12.65
N GLU A 16 30.42 44.42 -13.26
CA GLU A 16 30.60 43.16 -12.54
C GLU A 16 31.98 43.13 -11.87
N LYS A 17 31.98 43.15 -10.53
CA LYS A 17 33.18 42.91 -9.73
C LYS A 17 33.62 41.44 -9.95
N PRO A 18 34.89 41.15 -10.23
CA PRO A 18 35.34 39.78 -10.45
C PRO A 18 35.16 38.97 -9.15
N ALA A 19 34.20 38.06 -9.16
CA ALA A 19 33.98 37.13 -8.06
C ALA A 19 35.23 36.27 -7.89
N LYS A 20 35.91 36.41 -6.74
CA LYS A 20 37.06 35.58 -6.36
C LYS A 20 36.59 34.12 -6.34
N LYS A 21 36.95 33.35 -7.37
CA LYS A 21 36.64 31.91 -7.46
C LYS A 21 37.36 31.22 -6.31
N LYS A 22 36.58 30.68 -5.36
CA LYS A 22 37.11 29.89 -4.23
C LYS A 22 37.68 28.59 -4.80
N VAL A 23 39.00 28.44 -4.77
CA VAL A 23 39.66 27.18 -5.12
C VAL A 23 39.40 26.18 -4.00
N ILE A 24 38.88 25.01 -4.37
CA ILE A 24 38.57 23.95 -3.41
C ILE A 24 39.82 23.06 -3.28
N ARG A 25 40.16 22.66 -2.05
CA ARG A 25 41.33 21.84 -1.72
C ARG A 25 40.92 20.43 -1.28
N CYS A 26 41.69 19.42 -1.67
CA CYS A 26 41.45 18.05 -1.21
C CYS A 26 41.93 17.83 0.22
N LYS A 27 41.02 17.35 1.08
CA LYS A 27 41.30 17.12 2.52
C LYS A 27 42.33 16.02 2.79
N TYR A 28 42.58 15.13 1.82
CA TYR A 28 43.41 13.93 2.03
C TYR A 28 44.83 14.08 1.48
N CYS A 29 45.00 14.64 0.28
CA CYS A 29 46.32 14.82 -0.35
C CYS A 29 46.81 16.28 -0.35
N GLY A 30 45.97 17.25 0.03
CA GLY A 30 46.33 18.67 -0.03
C GLY A 30 46.43 19.24 -1.45
N ALA A 31 45.99 18.51 -2.48
CA ALA A 31 45.97 19.03 -3.84
C ALA A 31 44.98 20.19 -3.96
N ASP A 32 45.44 21.27 -4.60
CA ASP A 32 44.70 22.47 -4.91
C ASP A 32 44.39 22.53 -6.42
N GLY A 33 43.40 23.32 -6.83
CA GLY A 33 43.08 23.55 -8.24
C GLY A 33 41.74 22.98 -8.70
N PHE A 34 40.89 22.51 -7.78
CA PHE A 34 39.54 22.07 -8.13
C PHE A 34 38.61 23.26 -8.30
N SER A 35 38.06 23.37 -9.52
CA SER A 35 37.17 24.46 -9.92
C SER A 35 35.74 24.27 -9.43
N THR A 36 35.33 23.00 -9.30
CA THR A 36 33.99 22.58 -8.86
C THR A 36 34.08 21.47 -7.83
N GLY A 37 33.01 21.29 -7.05
CA GLY A 37 32.91 20.15 -6.12
C GLY A 37 32.91 18.79 -6.82
N TRP A 38 32.53 18.75 -8.10
CA TRP A 38 32.50 17.53 -8.90
C TRP A 38 33.90 17.04 -9.24
N ASP A 39 34.81 17.95 -9.62
CA ASP A 39 36.22 17.65 -9.85
C ASP A 39 36.90 17.10 -8.59
N LEU A 40 36.59 17.71 -7.44
CA LEU A 40 37.08 17.23 -6.14
C LEU A 40 36.55 15.82 -5.83
N ALA A 41 35.27 15.55 -6.11
CA ALA A 41 34.67 14.25 -5.85
C ALA A 41 35.30 13.14 -6.71
N ARG A 42 35.57 13.43 -7.99
CA ARG A 42 36.28 12.50 -8.89
C ARG A 42 37.70 12.23 -8.40
N HIS A 43 38.45 13.28 -8.08
CA HIS A 43 39.78 13.13 -7.51
C HIS A 43 39.77 12.32 -6.21
N SER A 44 38.81 12.55 -5.31
CA SER A 44 38.71 11.82 -4.03
C SER A 44 38.50 10.30 -4.17
N LYS A 45 38.09 9.82 -5.35
CA LYS A 45 37.97 8.38 -5.66
C LYS A 45 39.29 7.75 -6.08
N GLU A 46 40.15 8.53 -6.74
CA GLU A 46 41.46 8.10 -7.25
C GLU A 46 42.61 8.46 -6.30
N CYS A 47 42.36 9.37 -5.36
CA CYS A 47 43.32 9.84 -4.37
C CYS A 47 43.70 8.72 -3.38
N GLU A 48 44.92 8.19 -3.49
CA GLU A 48 45.45 7.13 -2.61
C GLU A 48 45.24 7.37 -1.11
N PRO A 49 45.52 8.57 -0.52
CA PRO A 49 45.29 8.78 0.91
C PRO A 49 43.80 8.76 1.26
N ALA A 50 42.91 9.17 0.34
CA ALA A 50 41.46 9.05 0.55
C ALA A 50 40.98 7.59 0.51
N ILE A 51 41.58 6.77 -0.37
CA ILE A 51 41.30 5.33 -0.46
C ILE A 51 41.75 4.61 0.82
N LYS A 52 42.97 4.88 1.30
CA LYS A 52 43.50 4.29 2.54
C LYS A 52 42.64 4.68 3.75
N ALA A 53 42.27 5.95 3.89
CA ALA A 53 41.40 6.41 4.98
C ALA A 53 39.99 5.76 4.96
N ARG A 54 39.45 5.45 3.78
CA ARG A 54 38.16 4.73 3.64
C ARG A 54 38.29 3.25 3.99
N ALA A 55 39.40 2.61 3.62
CA ALA A 55 39.67 1.21 3.96
C ALA A 55 39.80 1.03 5.49
N GLU A 56 40.50 1.93 6.17
CA GLU A 56 40.65 1.89 7.63
C GLU A 56 39.32 2.11 8.38
N LYS A 57 38.43 2.97 7.86
CA LYS A 57 37.08 3.15 8.44
C LYS A 57 36.22 1.89 8.32
N LYS A 58 36.24 1.23 7.16
CA LYS A 58 35.48 -0.02 6.95
C LYS A 58 35.96 -1.17 7.86
N LEU A 59 37.22 -1.19 8.26
CA LEU A 59 37.75 -2.20 9.19
C LEU A 59 37.38 -1.92 10.66
N LYS A 60 37.17 -0.65 11.03
CA LYS A 60 36.72 -0.27 12.38
C LYS A 60 35.20 -0.40 12.55
N GLU A 61 34.43 -0.35 11.47
CA GLU A 61 33.01 -0.74 11.45
C GLU A 61 32.86 -2.25 11.20
N LYS A 62 33.50 -3.08 12.02
CA LYS A 62 33.05 -4.48 12.15
C LYS A 62 31.68 -4.48 12.84
N PRO A 63 30.68 -5.19 12.31
CA PRO A 63 29.33 -5.19 12.83
C PRO A 63 29.31 -5.89 14.20
N LYS A 64 29.27 -5.11 15.26
CA LYS A 64 28.88 -5.58 16.59
C LYS A 64 27.35 -5.69 16.60
N LYS A 65 26.81 -6.70 15.91
CA LYS A 65 25.38 -7.04 16.00
C LYS A 65 25.10 -8.50 15.70
N GLU A 66 25.77 -9.38 16.44
CA GLU A 66 25.11 -10.60 16.93
C GLU A 66 24.19 -10.21 18.09
N GLU A 67 23.15 -9.42 17.81
CA GLU A 67 21.96 -9.48 18.65
C GLU A 67 21.21 -10.71 18.17
N LYS A 68 21.21 -11.73 19.02
CA LYS A 68 20.27 -12.85 19.01
C LYS A 68 18.92 -12.36 18.48
N PRO A 69 18.25 -13.08 17.57
CA PRO A 69 16.85 -12.80 17.32
C PRO A 69 16.17 -12.90 18.69
N LYS A 70 15.76 -11.76 19.24
CA LYS A 70 14.62 -11.73 20.12
C LYS A 70 13.53 -12.32 19.24
N GLU A 71 13.30 -13.61 19.43
CA GLU A 71 11.95 -14.19 19.44
C GLU A 71 11.10 -13.18 20.22
N GLU A 72 10.61 -12.19 19.49
CA GLU A 72 9.42 -11.46 19.85
C GLU A 72 8.38 -12.57 19.80
N GLN A 73 8.21 -13.22 20.94
CA GLN A 73 7.12 -14.13 21.23
C GLN A 73 5.87 -13.31 20.94
N VAL A 74 5.42 -13.36 19.69
CA VAL A 74 4.09 -12.95 19.32
C VAL A 74 3.22 -13.75 20.27
N PRO A 75 2.48 -13.10 21.18
CA PRO A 75 1.65 -13.81 22.12
C PRO A 75 0.81 -14.79 21.29
N PRO A 76 0.81 -16.09 21.61
CA PRO A 76 0.02 -17.04 20.85
C PRO A 76 -1.40 -16.47 20.82
N ARG A 77 -1.86 -16.07 19.63
CA ARG A 77 -3.25 -15.67 19.44
C ARG A 77 -4.03 -16.90 19.86
N GLU A 78 -4.57 -16.86 21.07
CA GLU A 78 -5.41 -17.90 21.62
C GLU A 78 -6.55 -18.05 20.61
N LYS A 79 -6.42 -19.05 19.73
CA LYS A 79 -7.53 -19.57 18.95
C LYS A 79 -8.53 -20.00 20.00
N LYS A 80 -9.46 -19.10 20.31
CA LYS A 80 -10.55 -19.35 21.24
C LYS A 80 -11.18 -20.64 20.76
N GLU A 81 -10.94 -21.72 21.50
CA GLU A 81 -11.57 -23.00 21.22
C GLU A 81 -13.06 -22.78 21.42
N GLU A 82 -13.74 -22.46 20.32
CA GLU A 82 -15.18 -22.36 20.30
C GLU A 82 -15.68 -23.74 20.68
N ARG A 83 -16.25 -23.83 21.90
CA ARG A 83 -17.05 -24.99 22.33
C ARG A 83 -17.94 -25.42 21.16
N PRO A 84 -18.20 -26.72 20.98
CA PRO A 84 -19.00 -27.22 19.86
C PRO A 84 -20.42 -26.64 19.92
N SER A 85 -20.58 -25.46 19.33
CA SER A 85 -21.85 -24.81 19.08
C SER A 85 -22.44 -25.51 17.88
N VAL A 86 -23.69 -25.96 18.02
CA VAL A 86 -24.44 -26.65 16.96
C VAL A 86 -24.55 -25.77 15.70
N PHE A 87 -24.44 -24.45 15.87
CA PHE A 87 -24.31 -23.49 14.78
C PHE A 87 -22.89 -22.92 14.77
N LYS A 88 -22.12 -23.27 13.74
CA LYS A 88 -20.82 -22.65 13.46
C LYS A 88 -21.09 -21.26 12.92
N LYS A 89 -20.57 -20.24 13.58
CA LYS A 89 -20.64 -18.87 13.04
C LYS A 89 -19.82 -18.82 11.75
N PRO A 90 -20.33 -18.15 10.69
CA PRO A 90 -19.54 -17.92 9.50
C PRO A 90 -18.30 -17.10 9.87
N LYS A 91 -17.15 -17.48 9.32
CA LYS A 91 -15.89 -16.78 9.54
C LYS A 91 -15.99 -15.35 9.02
N THR A 92 -15.45 -14.40 9.78
CA THR A 92 -15.38 -13.01 9.32
C THR A 92 -14.34 -12.87 8.20
N PRO A 93 -14.49 -11.89 7.29
CA PRO A 93 -13.51 -11.68 6.21
C PRO A 93 -12.11 -11.33 6.74
N SER A 94 -12.02 -10.75 7.96
CA SER A 94 -10.76 -10.50 8.66
C SER A 94 -10.06 -11.79 9.10
N GLU A 95 -10.80 -12.75 9.67
CA GLU A 95 -10.27 -14.07 10.05
C GLU A 95 -9.81 -14.88 8.84
N ILE A 96 -10.55 -14.79 7.73
CA ILE A 96 -10.17 -15.46 6.48
C ILE A 96 -8.87 -14.85 5.95
N LEU A 97 -8.77 -13.51 5.96
CA LEU A 97 -7.58 -12.81 5.50
C LEU A 97 -6.36 -13.15 6.36
N GLU A 98 -6.51 -13.18 7.68
CA GLU A 98 -5.46 -13.62 8.60
C GLU A 98 -4.98 -15.03 8.28
N GLY A 99 -5.90 -16.00 8.11
CA GLY A 99 -5.56 -17.38 7.77
C GLY A 99 -4.77 -17.49 6.46
N VAL A 100 -5.20 -16.81 5.40
CA VAL A 100 -4.50 -16.81 4.11
C VAL A 100 -3.11 -16.16 4.25
N CYS A 101 -2.99 -15.08 5.02
CA CYS A 101 -1.71 -14.43 5.24
C CYS A 101 -0.72 -15.30 6.05
N GLU A 102 -1.22 -16.07 7.02
CA GLU A 102 -0.43 -17.01 7.81
C GLU A 102 0.05 -18.20 6.97
N GLU A 103 -0.82 -18.76 6.11
CA GLU A 103 -0.49 -19.87 5.20
C GLU A 103 0.66 -19.51 4.25
N HIS A 104 0.67 -18.27 3.75
CA HIS A 104 1.71 -17.74 2.86
C HIS A 104 2.93 -17.16 3.60
N GLN A 105 3.00 -17.32 4.93
CA GLN A 105 4.13 -16.87 5.76
C GLN A 105 4.46 -15.38 5.59
N LEU A 106 3.43 -14.54 5.47
CA LEU A 106 3.61 -13.09 5.34
C LEU A 106 4.20 -12.48 6.61
N ASN A 107 4.81 -11.31 6.44
CA ASN A 107 5.35 -10.53 7.56
C ASN A 107 4.25 -10.19 8.59
N THR A 108 4.44 -10.54 9.86
CA THR A 108 3.46 -10.34 10.93
C THR A 108 2.98 -8.89 11.05
N LYS A 109 3.88 -7.91 10.84
CA LYS A 109 3.52 -6.49 10.85
C LYS A 109 2.57 -6.10 9.72
N PHE A 110 2.71 -6.74 8.56
CA PHE A 110 1.82 -6.55 7.43
C PHE A 110 0.46 -7.17 7.73
N ILE A 111 0.42 -8.40 8.26
CA ILE A 111 -0.82 -9.08 8.67
C ILE A 111 -1.62 -8.19 9.63
N ASP A 112 -0.99 -7.68 10.68
CA ASP A 112 -1.64 -6.81 11.66
C ASP A 112 -2.22 -5.53 11.06
N LEU A 113 -1.52 -4.95 10.07
CA LEU A 113 -1.97 -3.74 9.40
C LEU A 113 -3.19 -4.01 8.53
N VAL A 114 -3.16 -5.10 7.76
CA VAL A 114 -4.24 -5.45 6.84
C VAL A 114 -5.49 -5.91 7.62
N VAL A 115 -5.33 -6.71 8.67
CA VAL A 115 -6.44 -7.13 9.54
C VAL A 115 -7.10 -5.92 10.22
N LYS A 116 -6.32 -5.00 10.78
CA LYS A 116 -6.87 -3.74 11.35
C LYS A 116 -7.61 -2.91 10.32
N ARG A 117 -7.16 -2.93 9.06
CA ARG A 117 -7.84 -2.22 7.96
C ARG A 117 -9.14 -2.94 7.56
N SER A 118 -9.14 -4.27 7.48
CA SER A 118 -10.33 -5.04 7.13
C SER A 118 -11.42 -4.89 8.18
N GLU A 119 -11.07 -4.94 9.47
CA GLU A 119 -12.01 -4.70 10.57
C GLU A 119 -12.67 -3.31 10.50
N ARG A 120 -11.90 -2.28 10.11
CA ARG A 120 -12.43 -0.91 10.00
C ARG A 120 -13.33 -0.70 8.80
N VAL A 121 -13.07 -1.41 7.69
CA VAL A 121 -13.79 -1.23 6.42
C VAL A 121 -14.95 -2.22 6.27
N GLY A 122 -14.96 -3.31 7.04
CA GLY A 122 -15.90 -4.43 6.86
C GLY A 122 -15.37 -5.53 5.93
N GLY A 123 -14.10 -5.48 5.56
CA GLY A 123 -13.49 -6.38 4.59
C GLY A 123 -12.67 -5.61 3.57
N ILE A 124 -11.85 -6.34 2.82
CA ILE A 124 -10.99 -5.77 1.79
C ILE A 124 -11.28 -6.49 0.50
N HIS A 125 -11.39 -5.75 -0.59
CA HIS A 125 -11.57 -6.36 -1.90
C HIS A 125 -10.26 -7.04 -2.36
N PRO A 126 -10.30 -8.20 -3.04
CA PRO A 126 -9.08 -8.89 -3.49
C PRO A 126 -8.15 -8.02 -4.33
N VAL A 127 -8.71 -7.14 -5.17
CA VAL A 127 -7.93 -6.17 -5.97
C VAL A 127 -7.17 -5.18 -5.09
N ASP A 128 -7.77 -4.69 -4.01
CA ASP A 128 -7.10 -3.80 -3.06
C ASP A 128 -6.05 -4.54 -2.25
N PHE A 129 -6.32 -5.79 -1.88
CA PHE A 129 -5.37 -6.66 -1.20
C PHE A 129 -4.12 -6.91 -2.05
N ARG A 130 -4.30 -7.23 -3.32
CA ARG A 130 -3.24 -7.34 -4.32
C ARG A 130 -2.39 -6.07 -4.42
N ARG A 131 -3.05 -4.90 -4.42
CA ARG A 131 -2.36 -3.61 -4.44
C ARG A 131 -1.53 -3.38 -3.18
N MET A 132 -2.06 -3.71 -2.00
CA MET A 132 -1.33 -3.61 -0.74
C MET A 132 -0.14 -4.56 -0.68
N LEU A 133 -0.27 -5.79 -1.18
CA LEU A 133 0.85 -6.74 -1.28
C LEU A 133 1.99 -6.20 -2.16
N ALA A 134 1.68 -5.41 -3.19
CA ALA A 134 2.67 -4.80 -4.07
C ALA A 134 3.27 -3.49 -3.53
N GLU A 135 2.51 -2.70 -2.76
CA GLU A 135 2.92 -1.41 -2.22
C GLU A 135 3.64 -1.52 -0.87
N LEU A 136 3.25 -2.47 -0.02
CA LEU A 136 3.77 -2.66 1.33
C LEU A 136 4.81 -3.79 1.39
N ASP A 137 5.62 -3.76 2.45
CA ASP A 137 6.65 -4.78 2.69
C ASP A 137 6.02 -6.03 3.33
N SER A 138 5.37 -6.83 2.48
CA SER A 138 4.70 -8.09 2.84
C SER A 138 5.68 -9.22 3.18
N GLY A 139 6.98 -9.03 2.94
CA GLY A 139 8.03 -10.03 3.12
C GLY A 139 8.18 -10.99 1.94
N ILE A 140 7.18 -11.06 1.07
CA ILE A 140 7.28 -11.68 -0.24
C ILE A 140 8.01 -10.69 -1.13
N GLY A 141 8.98 -11.17 -1.92
CA GLY A 141 9.74 -10.30 -2.81
C GLY A 141 8.81 -9.50 -3.74
N LYS A 142 9.36 -8.54 -4.50
CA LYS A 142 8.59 -7.73 -5.46
C LYS A 142 8.03 -8.53 -6.67
N ALA A 143 7.89 -9.84 -6.53
CA ALA A 143 7.32 -10.74 -7.52
C ALA A 143 5.81 -10.51 -7.59
N LYS A 144 5.39 -9.74 -8.59
CA LYS A 144 3.96 -9.47 -8.84
C LYS A 144 3.12 -10.73 -8.98
N ALA A 145 3.70 -11.80 -9.56
CA ALA A 145 3.01 -13.07 -9.75
C ALA A 145 2.60 -13.75 -8.44
N GLU A 146 3.44 -13.65 -7.40
CA GLU A 146 3.12 -14.21 -6.07
C GLU A 146 2.01 -13.41 -5.41
N ALA A 147 2.05 -12.07 -5.54
CA ALA A 147 0.98 -11.21 -5.03
C ALA A 147 -0.37 -11.46 -5.72
N ASP A 148 -0.37 -11.70 -7.03
CA ASP A 148 -1.58 -12.06 -7.79
C ASP A 148 -2.13 -13.42 -7.30
N TYR A 149 -1.27 -14.42 -7.14
CA TYR A 149 -1.65 -15.75 -6.66
C TYR A 149 -2.31 -15.70 -5.26
N ILE A 150 -1.72 -14.96 -4.32
CA ILE A 150 -2.24 -14.84 -2.95
C ILE A 150 -3.57 -14.10 -2.92
N ALA A 151 -3.75 -13.11 -3.79
CA ALA A 151 -5.01 -12.39 -3.91
C ALA A 151 -6.12 -13.29 -4.46
N ASP A 152 -5.80 -14.19 -5.40
CA ASP A 152 -6.73 -15.19 -5.93
C ASP A 152 -7.11 -16.22 -4.86
N ASP A 153 -6.15 -16.73 -4.07
CA ASP A 153 -6.42 -17.62 -2.93
C ASP A 153 -7.37 -16.97 -1.92
N TYR A 154 -7.15 -15.69 -1.60
CA TYR A 154 -8.05 -14.93 -0.74
C TYR A 154 -9.47 -14.82 -1.32
N TYR A 155 -9.58 -14.57 -2.63
CA TYR A 155 -10.87 -14.55 -3.32
C TYR A 155 -11.60 -15.89 -3.23
N TYR A 156 -10.90 -17.01 -3.47
CA TYR A 156 -11.48 -18.34 -3.34
C TYR A 156 -11.93 -18.64 -1.91
N ALA A 157 -11.14 -18.23 -0.92
CA ALA A 157 -11.49 -18.41 0.49
C ALA A 157 -12.76 -17.62 0.89
N LEU A 158 -12.93 -16.40 0.36
CA LEU A 158 -14.17 -15.61 0.53
C LEU A 158 -15.38 -16.27 -0.16
N GLN A 159 -15.22 -16.78 -1.38
CA GLN A 159 -16.31 -17.48 -2.05
C GLN A 159 -16.73 -18.75 -1.30
N GLN A 160 -15.77 -19.49 -0.79
CA GLN A 160 -16.04 -20.71 -0.03
C GLN A 160 -16.72 -20.37 1.30
N SER A 161 -16.29 -19.32 1.99
CA SER A 161 -16.96 -18.88 3.23
C SER A 161 -18.39 -18.40 2.98
N GLN A 162 -18.63 -17.72 1.86
CA GLN A 162 -19.98 -17.31 1.46
C GLN A 162 -20.88 -18.53 1.23
N LYS A 163 -20.42 -19.54 0.48
CA LYS A 163 -21.19 -20.79 0.28
C LYS A 163 -21.50 -21.48 1.61
N ASN A 164 -20.51 -21.58 2.49
CA ASN A 164 -20.70 -22.17 3.82
C ASN A 164 -21.70 -21.36 4.67
N ALA A 165 -21.70 -20.03 4.55
CA ALA A 165 -22.65 -19.15 5.23
C ALA A 165 -24.07 -19.34 4.69
N GLU A 166 -24.23 -19.43 3.36
CA GLU A 166 -25.50 -19.68 2.68
C GLU A 166 -26.09 -21.05 3.08
N GLU A 167 -25.26 -22.09 3.13
CA GLU A 167 -25.65 -23.42 3.60
C GLU A 167 -26.09 -23.41 5.07
N ALA A 168 -25.47 -22.56 5.89
CA ALA A 168 -25.85 -22.33 7.28
C ALA A 168 -27.08 -21.41 7.44
N GLY A 169 -27.65 -20.91 6.33
CA GLY A 169 -28.83 -20.05 6.32
C GLY A 169 -28.54 -18.55 6.50
N TYR A 170 -27.27 -18.14 6.46
CA TYR A 170 -26.87 -16.74 6.47
C TYR A 170 -26.74 -16.20 5.03
N ARG A 171 -27.36 -15.06 4.75
CA ARG A 171 -27.14 -14.34 3.48
C ARG A 171 -26.01 -13.35 3.67
N MET A 172 -24.82 -13.70 3.20
CA MET A 172 -23.66 -12.82 3.17
C MET A 172 -23.30 -12.47 1.74
N THR A 173 -22.87 -11.24 1.51
CA THR A 173 -22.31 -10.80 0.22
C THR A 173 -21.06 -10.00 0.53
N TYR A 174 -19.94 -10.38 -0.09
CA TYR A 174 -18.66 -9.71 0.12
C TYR A 174 -18.37 -8.72 -1.02
N PRO A 175 -17.69 -7.58 -0.75
CA PRO A 175 -17.28 -7.07 0.56
C PRO A 175 -18.47 -6.70 1.45
N LEU A 176 -18.35 -6.82 2.78
CA LEU A 176 -19.42 -6.32 3.65
C LEU A 176 -19.37 -4.78 3.55
N ASP A 177 -20.48 -4.17 3.15
CA ASP A 177 -20.60 -2.71 3.24
C ASP A 177 -20.33 -2.28 4.69
N ILE A 178 -19.93 -1.03 4.93
CA ILE A 178 -19.64 -0.50 6.28
C ILE A 178 -20.88 -0.59 7.22
N HIS A 179 -22.06 -0.84 6.65
CA HIS A 179 -23.33 -1.10 7.35
C HIS A 179 -23.74 -2.59 7.37
N GLY A 180 -22.90 -3.46 6.84
CA GLY A 180 -23.04 -4.91 6.74
C GLY A 180 -22.74 -5.57 8.07
N GLU A 181 -23.50 -5.21 9.10
CA GLU A 181 -23.88 -6.23 10.07
C GLU A 181 -24.44 -7.38 9.24
N ALA A 182 -23.91 -8.59 9.44
CA ALA A 182 -24.51 -9.81 8.94
C ALA A 182 -25.95 -9.76 9.44
N ARG A 183 -26.86 -9.23 8.61
CA ARG A 183 -28.23 -9.04 8.99
C ARG A 183 -28.71 -10.46 9.12
N GLU A 184 -28.75 -10.94 10.36
CA GLU A 184 -29.51 -12.12 10.74
C GLU A 184 -30.93 -11.76 10.36
N GLU A 185 -31.27 -11.99 9.08
CA GLU A 185 -32.62 -11.98 8.57
C GLU A 185 -33.29 -13.17 9.23
N HIS A 186 -33.53 -13.03 10.53
CA HIS A 186 -34.48 -13.81 11.28
C HIS A 186 -35.82 -13.62 10.59
N GLY A 187 -36.11 -14.49 9.64
CA GLY A 187 -37.42 -15.10 9.45
C GLY A 187 -38.59 -14.18 9.11
N TYR A 188 -38.43 -12.87 8.96
CA TYR A 188 -39.44 -12.03 8.30
C TYR A 188 -39.29 -12.20 6.80
N ARG A 189 -39.61 -13.41 6.35
CA ARG A 189 -40.14 -13.71 5.03
C ARG A 189 -41.25 -12.69 4.82
N ARG A 190 -40.93 -11.52 4.24
CA ARG A 190 -41.93 -10.53 3.88
C ARG A 190 -42.97 -11.33 3.08
N PRO A 191 -44.20 -11.50 3.59
CA PRO A 191 -45.24 -12.12 2.79
C PRO A 191 -45.23 -11.33 1.49
N PHE A 192 -45.07 -12.07 0.41
CA PHE A 192 -45.07 -11.60 -0.96
C PHE A 192 -46.18 -10.56 -1.06
N SER A 193 -45.84 -9.26 -0.99
CA SER A 193 -46.83 -8.21 -1.14
C SER A 193 -47.10 -8.16 -2.64
N GLU A 194 -47.96 -9.07 -3.05
CA GLU A 194 -48.48 -9.33 -4.38
C GLU A 194 -49.35 -8.17 -4.90
N SER A 195 -49.17 -6.96 -4.35
CA SER A 195 -50.02 -5.78 -4.55
C SER A 195 -49.36 -4.72 -5.44
N ARG A 196 -48.59 -5.13 -6.44
CA ARG A 196 -48.08 -4.22 -7.49
C ARG A 196 -48.44 -4.66 -8.91
N ARG A 197 -49.60 -5.32 -9.07
CA ARG A 197 -50.19 -5.65 -10.37
C ARG A 197 -51.26 -4.65 -10.87
N ASP A 198 -51.57 -3.60 -10.11
CA ASP A 198 -52.56 -2.59 -10.49
C ASP A 198 -51.95 -1.19 -10.66
N GLU A 199 -50.79 -1.06 -11.30
CA GLU A 199 -50.45 0.20 -11.97
C GLU A 199 -50.95 0.10 -13.41
N PRO A 200 -52.08 0.72 -13.76
CA PRO A 200 -52.51 0.78 -15.15
C PRO A 200 -51.43 1.50 -15.96
N PRO A 201 -51.13 1.04 -17.18
CA PRO A 201 -50.21 1.74 -18.06
C PRO A 201 -50.85 3.09 -18.38
N TYR A 202 -50.39 4.16 -17.72
CA TYR A 202 -50.71 5.50 -18.18
C TYR A 202 -50.10 5.64 -19.57
N GLU A 203 -51.00 5.69 -20.54
CA GLU A 203 -50.77 5.90 -21.96
C GLU A 203 -49.76 7.05 -22.14
N ARG A 204 -48.54 6.68 -22.55
CA ARG A 204 -47.53 7.61 -23.03
C ARG A 204 -47.84 8.00 -24.47
N ASP A 205 -49.06 8.46 -24.70
CA ASP A 205 -49.49 8.92 -26.01
C ASP A 205 -49.66 10.43 -26.02
N ARG A 206 -48.99 11.03 -27.02
CA ARG A 206 -49.20 12.36 -27.59
C ARG A 206 -48.56 13.52 -26.83
N TYR A 207 -47.37 13.90 -27.26
CA TYR A 207 -47.08 15.30 -27.66
C TYR A 207 -45.83 15.31 -28.56
N TYR A 208 -46.05 15.17 -29.86
CA TYR A 208 -45.11 15.67 -30.88
C TYR A 208 -45.66 17.03 -31.34
N PRO A 209 -44.99 18.16 -31.06
CA PRO A 209 -45.30 19.41 -31.72
C PRO A 209 -44.61 19.48 -33.10
N PRO A 210 -45.18 20.26 -34.05
CA PRO A 210 -44.69 20.40 -35.42
C PRO A 210 -43.39 21.20 -35.54
#